data_AF-A0A2V7XNP5-F1
#
_entry.id   AF-A0A2V7XNP5-F1
#
_cell.length_a   1.000
_cell.length_b   1.000
_cell.length_c   1.000
_cell.angle_alpha   90.00
_cell.angle_beta   90.00
_cell.angle_gamma   90.00
#
_symmetry.space_group_name_H-M   'P 1'
#
loop_
_entity.id
_entity.type
_entity.pdbx_description
1 polymer ?
#
loop_
_entity_poly.entity_id
_entity_poly.type
_entity_poly.pdbx_seq_one_letter_code
_entity_poly.pdbx_strand_id
1 'polypeptide(L)'
;MPIVRNAPDPTKFNQHVRLPYELRVKDFEIAMQDIYDFFFDVNSLLRKKGLDRLDDMLRPAIMSGLLSDMLTASLANHSRTLTQNNHFNGHPDLVVKGIYPNNAIAAGTEGVEIKSTRKSGGAVDTHGPRDQWMCVFVYDVDNETEPADARRPMGITEVYIGQVTATDFRKNPRGDLGTRTATLHKEGILKLRSNWIYRA
;
A
#
# COMPACT_ATOMS: atom_id res chain seq x y z
N MET A 1 -18.00 22.05 -6.88
CA MET A 1 -18.87 21.08 -6.16
C MET A 1 -18.19 20.66 -4.85
N PRO A 2 -18.92 20.20 -3.82
CA PRO A 2 -18.27 19.69 -2.61
C PRO A 2 -17.44 18.45 -2.95
N ILE A 3 -16.25 18.33 -2.34
CA ILE A 3 -15.48 17.08 -2.37
C ILE A 3 -16.35 15.98 -1.78
N VAL A 4 -16.39 14.82 -2.44
CA VAL A 4 -17.19 13.66 -2.01
C VAL A 4 -16.33 12.75 -1.15
N ARG A 5 -16.86 12.28 -0.02
CA ARG A 5 -16.19 11.30 0.84
C ARG A 5 -16.25 9.92 0.18
N ASN A 6 -15.10 9.25 0.07
CA ASN A 6 -15.02 7.90 -0.47
C ASN A 6 -15.21 6.84 0.63
N ALA A 7 -15.61 5.64 0.25
CA ALA A 7 -15.78 4.50 1.15
C ALA A 7 -15.41 3.19 0.43
N PRO A 8 -14.73 2.23 1.09
CA PRO A 8 -14.52 0.90 0.54
C PRO A 8 -15.86 0.20 0.35
N ASP A 9 -16.03 -0.54 -0.75
CA ASP A 9 -17.23 -1.38 -0.95
C ASP A 9 -17.05 -2.73 -0.21
N PRO A 10 -17.82 -3.01 0.86
CA PRO A 10 -17.67 -4.25 1.63
C PRO A 10 -17.89 -5.52 0.80
N THR A 11 -18.66 -5.44 -0.29
CA THR A 11 -18.95 -6.58 -1.17
C THR A 11 -17.77 -6.98 -2.05
N LYS A 12 -16.76 -6.10 -2.16
CA LYS A 12 -15.56 -6.27 -2.99
C LYS A 12 -14.38 -6.89 -2.26
N PHE A 13 -14.56 -7.24 -0.98
CA PHE A 13 -13.56 -7.96 -0.20
C PHE A 13 -13.70 -9.48 -0.36
N ASN A 14 -12.56 -10.15 -0.55
CA ASN A 14 -12.49 -11.60 -0.57
C ASN A 14 -12.61 -12.17 0.85
N GLN A 15 -13.78 -12.71 1.19
CA GLN A 15 -14.01 -13.30 2.52
C GLN A 15 -13.25 -14.63 2.74
N HIS A 16 -12.67 -15.21 1.69
CA HIS A 16 -11.93 -16.48 1.75
C HIS A 16 -10.41 -16.28 1.64
N VAL A 17 -9.93 -15.03 1.68
CA VAL A 17 -8.50 -14.72 1.63
C VAL A 17 -7.78 -15.30 2.84
N ARG A 18 -6.59 -15.86 2.64
CA ARG A 18 -5.74 -16.35 3.73
C ARG A 18 -4.76 -15.26 4.11
N LEU A 19 -4.86 -14.75 5.33
CA LEU A 19 -4.05 -13.64 5.80
C LEU A 19 -2.99 -14.12 6.80
N PRO A 20 -1.75 -13.65 6.68
CA PRO A 20 -0.70 -13.98 7.62
C PRO A 20 -0.91 -13.22 8.94
N TYR A 21 -0.26 -13.68 9.99
CA TYR A 21 -0.14 -12.95 11.27
C TYR A 21 -1.49 -12.51 11.86
N GLU A 22 -2.56 -13.31 11.72
CA GLU A 22 -3.90 -12.98 12.24
C GLU A 22 -4.50 -11.65 11.72
N LEU A 23 -3.99 -11.12 10.61
CA LEU A 23 -4.63 -10.02 9.91
C LEU A 23 -6.04 -10.42 9.49
N ARG A 24 -6.95 -9.46 9.49
CA ARG A 24 -8.35 -9.62 9.13
C ARG A 24 -8.67 -8.73 7.94
N VAL A 25 -9.63 -9.15 7.13
CA VAL A 25 -10.22 -8.29 6.07
C VAL A 25 -10.63 -6.93 6.64
N LYS A 26 -11.16 -6.91 7.87
CA LYS A 26 -11.58 -5.68 8.54
C LYS A 26 -10.43 -4.71 8.82
N ASP A 27 -9.21 -5.19 9.05
CA ASP A 27 -8.04 -4.33 9.27
C ASP A 27 -7.73 -3.53 7.99
N PHE A 28 -7.89 -4.15 6.81
CA PHE A 28 -7.74 -3.49 5.52
C PHE A 28 -8.89 -2.52 5.21
N GLU A 29 -10.13 -2.91 5.48
CA GLU A 29 -11.29 -2.05 5.27
C GLU A 29 -11.20 -0.75 6.08
N ILE A 30 -10.87 -0.85 7.37
CA ILE A 30 -10.70 0.34 8.23
C ILE A 30 -9.49 1.15 7.75
N ALA A 31 -8.38 0.50 7.40
CA ALA A 31 -7.21 1.22 6.91
C ALA A 31 -7.48 2.00 5.62
N MET A 32 -8.21 1.42 4.68
CA MET A 32 -8.64 2.12 3.47
C MET A 32 -9.55 3.31 3.81
N GLN A 33 -10.46 3.15 4.78
CA GLN A 33 -11.33 4.25 5.23
C GLN A 33 -10.53 5.39 5.86
N ASP A 34 -9.54 5.10 6.71
CA ASP A 34 -8.67 6.13 7.31
C ASP A 34 -7.97 6.98 6.22
N ILE A 35 -7.50 6.35 5.15
CA ILE A 35 -6.90 7.06 4.01
C ILE A 35 -7.95 7.94 3.30
N TYR A 36 -9.13 7.39 3.02
CA TYR A 36 -10.18 8.15 2.34
C TYR A 36 -10.65 9.36 3.15
N ASP A 37 -10.77 9.20 4.47
CA ASP A 37 -11.15 10.27 5.38
C ASP A 37 -10.07 11.37 5.41
N PHE A 38 -8.79 10.99 5.46
CA PHE A 38 -7.68 11.96 5.36
C PHE A 38 -7.75 12.78 4.08
N PHE A 39 -7.87 12.14 2.91
CA PHE A 39 -7.92 12.85 1.64
C PHE A 39 -9.18 13.72 1.54
N PHE A 40 -10.33 13.23 2.02
CA PHE A 40 -11.54 14.03 2.08
C PHE A 40 -11.35 15.29 2.92
N ASP A 41 -10.82 15.17 4.14
CA ASP A 41 -10.67 16.29 5.08
C ASP A 41 -9.66 17.32 4.56
N VAL A 42 -8.49 16.85 4.10
CA VAL A 42 -7.44 17.71 3.53
C VAL A 42 -7.93 18.41 2.27
N ASN A 43 -8.49 17.69 1.30
CA ASN A 43 -8.95 18.28 0.06
C ASN A 43 -10.13 19.23 0.29
N SER A 44 -11.03 18.91 1.21
CA SER A 44 -12.11 19.83 1.59
C SER A 44 -11.57 21.14 2.16
N LEU A 45 -10.53 21.09 2.98
CA LEU A 45 -9.90 22.29 3.53
C LEU A 45 -9.13 23.09 2.47
N LEU A 46 -8.34 22.42 1.62
CA LEU A 46 -7.61 23.05 0.51
C LEU A 46 -8.57 23.78 -0.43
N ARG A 47 -9.66 23.13 -0.83
CA ARG A 47 -10.69 23.72 -1.67
C ARG A 47 -11.38 24.93 -1.04
N LYS A 48 -11.68 24.87 0.26
CA LYS A 48 -12.21 26.04 1.00
C LYS A 48 -11.26 27.24 0.99
N LYS A 49 -9.95 27.00 0.81
CA LYS A 49 -8.92 28.03 0.69
C LYS A 49 -8.59 28.41 -0.76
N GLY A 50 -9.31 27.88 -1.74
CA GLY A 50 -9.04 28.14 -3.17
C GLY A 50 -7.78 27.45 -3.69
N LEU A 51 -7.31 26.39 -3.03
CA LEU A 51 -6.17 25.59 -3.45
C LEU A 51 -6.62 24.30 -4.14
N ASP A 52 -5.74 23.73 -4.95
CA ASP A 52 -5.93 22.42 -5.61
C ASP A 52 -5.97 21.28 -4.58
N ARG A 53 -6.46 20.10 -5.00
CA ARG A 53 -6.45 18.91 -4.13
C ARG A 53 -5.01 18.44 -3.93
N LEU A 54 -4.73 17.83 -2.78
CA LEU A 54 -3.42 17.28 -2.45
C LEU A 54 -2.93 16.32 -3.55
N ASP A 55 -3.79 15.42 -4.00
CA ASP A 55 -3.52 14.42 -5.03
C ASP A 55 -3.34 15.00 -6.44
N ASP A 56 -3.80 16.23 -6.71
CA ASP A 56 -3.46 16.96 -7.94
C ASP A 56 -2.04 17.54 -7.90
N MET A 57 -1.55 17.90 -6.70
CA MET A 57 -0.26 18.54 -6.48
C MET A 57 0.91 17.56 -6.36
N LEU A 58 0.65 16.32 -5.93
CA LEU A 58 1.70 15.35 -5.64
C LEU A 58 2.22 14.64 -6.90
N ARG A 59 3.54 14.53 -7.02
CA ARG A 59 4.16 13.65 -8.03
C ARG A 59 3.81 12.18 -7.71
N PRO A 60 3.59 11.31 -8.72
CA PRO A 60 3.17 9.91 -8.48
C PRO A 60 4.09 9.11 -7.55
N ALA A 61 5.40 9.34 -7.61
CA ALA A 61 6.37 8.67 -6.74
C ALA A 61 6.19 9.06 -5.26
N ILE A 62 5.91 10.35 -4.99
CA ILE A 62 5.67 10.85 -3.63
C ILE A 62 4.33 10.33 -3.12
N MET A 63 3.29 10.36 -3.96
CA MET A 63 1.97 9.84 -3.62
C MET A 63 2.03 8.35 -3.21
N SER A 64 2.78 7.54 -3.96
CA SER A 64 2.89 6.11 -3.65
C SER A 64 3.65 5.85 -2.35
N GLY A 65 4.69 6.64 -2.06
CA GLY A 65 5.41 6.59 -0.78
C GLY A 65 4.49 6.98 0.39
N LEU A 66 3.84 8.15 0.28
CA LEU A 66 2.89 8.66 1.28
C LEU A 66 1.80 7.65 1.61
N LEU A 67 1.16 7.07 0.59
CA LEU A 67 0.12 6.06 0.80
C LEU A 67 0.67 4.82 1.50
N SER A 68 1.86 4.35 1.14
CA SER A 68 2.46 3.17 1.78
C SER A 68 2.74 3.42 3.27
N ASP A 69 3.22 4.62 3.62
CA ASP A 69 3.48 5.01 5.01
C ASP A 69 2.18 5.13 5.82
N MET A 70 1.17 5.80 5.26
CA MET A 70 -0.13 5.95 5.93
C MET A 70 -0.84 4.61 6.11
N LEU A 71 -0.80 3.73 5.10
CA LEU A 71 -1.39 2.39 5.17
C LEU A 71 -0.66 1.52 6.19
N THR A 72 0.67 1.61 6.26
CA THR A 72 1.48 0.96 7.30
C THR A 72 1.05 1.42 8.69
N ALA A 73 0.96 2.74 8.92
CA ALA A 73 0.55 3.28 10.21
C ALA A 73 -0.87 2.86 10.60
N SER A 74 -1.81 2.94 9.66
CA SER A 74 -3.20 2.56 9.93
C SER A 74 -3.35 1.05 10.18
N LEU A 75 -2.75 0.19 9.35
CA LEU A 75 -2.75 -1.26 9.58
C LEU A 75 -2.13 -1.64 10.93
N ALA A 76 -1.03 -0.98 11.34
CA ALA A 76 -0.42 -1.21 12.65
C ALA A 76 -1.36 -0.86 13.81
N ASN A 77 -2.14 0.22 13.69
CA ASN A 77 -3.10 0.64 14.71
C ASN A 77 -4.25 -0.35 14.88
N HIS A 78 -4.72 -0.95 13.77
CA HIS A 78 -5.87 -1.86 13.79
C HIS A 78 -5.47 -3.33 14.01
N SER A 79 -4.22 -3.69 13.69
CA SER A 79 -3.70 -5.04 13.87
C SER A 79 -3.45 -5.37 15.35
N ARG A 80 -3.88 -6.58 15.73
CA ARG A 80 -3.62 -7.12 17.07
C ARG A 80 -2.16 -7.54 17.23
N THR A 81 -1.56 -8.06 16.17
CA THR A 81 -0.29 -8.79 16.17
C THR A 81 0.85 -8.03 15.48
N LEU A 82 0.55 -7.17 14.51
CA LEU A 82 1.54 -6.37 13.79
C LEU A 82 1.64 -4.97 14.36
N THR A 83 2.83 -4.39 14.27
CA THR A 83 3.14 -2.99 14.63
C THR A 83 4.10 -2.43 13.60
N GLN A 84 4.21 -1.10 13.50
CA GLN A 84 5.23 -0.47 12.68
C GLN A 84 6.63 -0.90 13.13
N ASN A 85 7.53 -1.08 12.18
CA ASN A 85 8.94 -1.28 12.46
C ASN A 85 9.56 0.01 13.00
N ASN A 86 10.03 -0.03 14.24
CA ASN A 86 10.62 1.12 14.91
C ASN A 86 12.04 1.44 14.42
N HIS A 87 12.64 0.60 13.58
CA HIS A 87 13.91 0.90 12.95
C HIS A 87 13.71 1.87 11.79
N PHE A 88 14.44 2.99 11.78
CA PHE A 88 14.41 3.94 10.66
C PHE A 88 14.81 3.25 9.35
N ASN A 89 13.95 3.32 8.34
CA ASN A 89 14.09 2.59 7.08
C ASN A 89 14.33 1.07 7.26
N GLY A 90 13.73 0.48 8.30
CA GLY A 90 13.74 -0.95 8.52
C GLY A 90 12.86 -1.70 7.53
N HIS A 91 13.12 -2.99 7.37
CA HIS A 91 12.31 -3.91 6.58
C HIS A 91 11.99 -5.16 7.43
N PRO A 92 10.76 -5.71 7.37
CA PRO A 92 9.56 -5.17 6.70
C PRO A 92 8.99 -3.92 7.37
N ASP A 93 8.09 -3.20 6.68
CA ASP A 93 7.39 -2.01 7.19
C ASP A 93 6.57 -2.30 8.47
N LEU A 94 5.85 -3.42 8.49
CA LEU A 94 5.15 -3.96 9.66
C LEU A 94 5.91 -5.17 10.19
N VAL A 95 6.10 -5.26 11.51
CA VAL A 95 6.71 -6.42 12.18
C VAL A 95 5.77 -7.05 13.18
N VAL A 96 5.96 -8.35 13.45
CA VAL A 96 5.22 -9.06 14.49
C VAL A 96 5.65 -8.58 15.88
N LYS A 97 4.68 -8.16 16.70
CA LYS A 97 4.92 -7.65 18.06
C LYS A 97 5.68 -8.68 18.90
N GLY A 98 6.79 -8.24 19.49
CA GLY A 98 7.59 -9.05 20.41
C GLY A 98 8.56 -10.04 19.76
N ILE A 99 8.58 -10.17 18.42
CA ILE A 99 9.57 -11.02 17.73
C ILE A 99 10.93 -10.35 17.66
N TYR A 100 10.97 -9.05 17.34
CA TYR A 100 12.21 -8.27 17.31
C TYR A 100 12.34 -7.39 18.56
N PRO A 101 13.56 -7.20 19.11
CA PRO A 101 13.79 -6.27 20.21
C PRO A 101 13.22 -4.88 19.89
N ASN A 102 12.39 -4.35 20.79
CA ASN A 102 11.70 -3.06 20.63
C ASN A 102 10.85 -2.92 19.35
N ASN A 103 10.45 -4.04 18.73
CA ASN A 103 9.81 -4.07 17.41
C ASN A 103 10.63 -3.32 16.35
N ALA A 104 11.97 -3.38 16.43
CA ALA A 104 12.89 -2.68 15.55
C ALA A 104 13.85 -3.67 14.89
N ILE A 105 13.90 -3.66 13.56
CA ILE A 105 14.88 -4.46 12.81
C ILE A 105 15.26 -3.78 11.49
N ALA A 106 16.55 -3.76 11.16
CA ALA A 106 17.02 -3.22 9.89
C ALA A 106 16.57 -4.07 8.69
N ALA A 107 16.68 -5.39 8.81
CA ALA A 107 16.22 -6.37 7.82
C ALA A 107 15.75 -7.66 8.52
N GLY A 108 14.44 -7.87 8.55
CA GLY A 108 13.77 -9.04 9.11
C GLY A 108 12.92 -9.77 8.08
N THR A 109 12.34 -10.89 8.50
CA THR A 109 11.45 -11.76 7.71
C THR A 109 10.06 -11.88 8.32
N GLU A 110 9.90 -11.55 9.61
CA GLU A 110 8.66 -11.69 10.35
C GLU A 110 7.85 -10.40 10.34
N GLY A 111 6.96 -10.30 9.36
CA GLY A 111 6.17 -9.10 9.14
C GLY A 111 5.71 -8.96 7.70
N VAL A 112 5.18 -7.79 7.36
CA VAL A 112 4.59 -7.49 6.05
C VAL A 112 5.17 -6.19 5.50
N GLU A 113 5.70 -6.24 4.29
CA GLU A 113 6.10 -5.06 3.52
C GLU A 113 4.88 -4.46 2.83
N ILE A 114 4.66 -3.15 2.99
CA ILE A 114 3.54 -2.42 2.38
C ILE A 114 4.07 -1.63 1.19
N LYS A 115 3.35 -1.73 0.08
CA LYS A 115 3.61 -0.93 -1.11
C LYS A 115 2.31 -0.44 -1.71
N SER A 116 2.39 0.68 -2.40
CA SER A 116 1.29 1.14 -3.25
C SER A 116 1.76 1.46 -4.66
N THR A 117 0.85 1.38 -5.63
CA THR A 117 1.14 1.61 -7.04
C THR A 117 -0.11 2.04 -7.80
N ARG A 118 0.07 2.78 -8.91
CA ARG A 118 -1.01 3.02 -9.88
C ARG A 118 -1.11 1.92 -10.94
N LYS A 119 -0.15 1.00 -10.98
CA LYS A 119 -0.12 -0.08 -11.99
C LYS A 119 -1.10 -1.17 -11.60
N SER A 120 -2.15 -1.35 -12.40
CA SER A 120 -3.12 -2.43 -12.20
C SER A 120 -2.43 -3.79 -12.04
N GLY A 121 -2.99 -4.58 -11.13
CA GLY A 121 -2.46 -5.87 -10.74
C GLY A 121 -1.16 -5.81 -9.93
N GLY A 122 -0.86 -4.70 -9.27
CA GLY A 122 0.09 -4.64 -8.16
C GLY A 122 1.56 -4.73 -8.53
N ALA A 123 1.94 -4.40 -9.77
CA ALA A 123 3.35 -4.33 -10.14
C ALA A 123 4.03 -3.11 -9.47
N VAL A 124 5.04 -3.35 -8.65
CA VAL A 124 5.80 -2.33 -7.92
C VAL A 124 7.27 -2.71 -7.83
N ASP A 125 8.13 -1.69 -7.72
CA ASP A 125 9.56 -1.86 -7.52
C ASP A 125 9.88 -1.95 -6.03
N THR A 126 10.76 -2.87 -5.65
CA THR A 126 11.20 -3.13 -4.27
C THR A 126 12.68 -2.81 -4.10
N HIS A 127 13.14 -2.67 -2.85
CA HIS A 127 14.56 -2.53 -2.50
C HIS A 127 15.31 -3.89 -2.52
N GLY A 128 15.20 -4.57 -3.67
CA GLY A 128 15.89 -5.81 -3.99
C GLY A 128 15.02 -7.07 -3.87
N PRO A 129 15.48 -8.20 -4.45
CA PRO A 129 14.81 -9.48 -4.29
C PRO A 129 14.98 -9.98 -2.85
N ARG A 130 13.88 -10.25 -2.17
CA ARG A 130 13.86 -10.71 -0.77
C ARG A 130 12.70 -11.67 -0.54
N ASP A 131 12.91 -12.57 0.41
CA ASP A 131 11.84 -13.39 0.96
C ASP A 131 11.03 -12.55 1.93
N GLN A 132 9.75 -12.33 1.63
CA GLN A 132 8.90 -11.41 2.39
C GLN A 132 7.41 -11.70 2.17
N TRP A 133 6.58 -11.34 3.14
CA TRP A 133 5.18 -11.07 2.85
C TRP A 133 5.06 -9.69 2.23
N MET A 134 4.61 -9.63 0.99
CA MET A 134 4.41 -8.38 0.28
C MET A 134 2.91 -8.08 0.19
N CYS A 135 2.51 -6.90 0.62
CA CYS A 135 1.15 -6.38 0.46
C CYS A 135 1.17 -5.15 -0.45
N VAL A 136 0.38 -5.20 -1.52
CA VAL A 136 0.33 -4.13 -2.52
C VAL A 136 -1.08 -3.57 -2.63
N PHE A 137 -1.19 -2.27 -2.44
CA PHE A 137 -2.40 -1.48 -2.68
C PHE A 137 -2.31 -0.79 -4.05
N VAL A 138 -3.22 -1.14 -4.95
CA VAL A 138 -3.38 -0.43 -6.21
C VAL A 138 -4.37 0.70 -6.00
N TYR A 139 -3.99 1.91 -6.38
CA TYR A 139 -4.84 3.09 -6.27
C TYR A 139 -4.96 3.82 -7.60
N ASP A 140 -6.01 4.62 -7.72
CA ASP A 140 -6.14 5.58 -8.80
C ASP A 140 -6.55 6.97 -8.31
N VAL A 141 -6.09 7.97 -9.05
CA VAL A 141 -6.36 9.38 -8.85
C VAL A 141 -6.90 9.93 -10.16
N ASP A 142 -8.05 10.60 -10.09
CA ASP A 142 -8.61 11.33 -11.21
C ASP A 142 -7.99 12.72 -11.31
N ASN A 143 -7.02 12.88 -12.19
CA ASN A 143 -6.38 14.16 -12.46
C ASN A 143 -6.66 14.66 -13.89
N GLU A 144 -7.64 14.05 -14.57
CA GLU A 144 -7.96 14.31 -15.99
C GLU A 144 -9.36 14.91 -16.18
N THR A 145 -10.34 14.57 -15.33
CA THR A 145 -11.72 15.04 -15.50
C THR A 145 -11.81 16.57 -15.40
N GLU A 146 -12.57 17.17 -16.33
CA GLU A 146 -12.87 18.61 -16.36
C GLU A 146 -14.40 18.88 -16.32
N PRO A 147 -14.86 19.94 -15.62
CA PRO A 147 -14.05 20.86 -14.80
C PRO A 147 -13.40 20.14 -13.61
N ALA A 148 -12.25 20.62 -13.12
CA ALA A 148 -11.54 20.00 -11.99
C ALA A 148 -12.43 19.71 -10.75
N ASP A 149 -13.50 20.49 -10.59
CA ASP A 149 -14.56 20.30 -9.59
C ASP A 149 -15.35 18.99 -9.71
N ALA A 150 -15.32 18.35 -10.87
CA ALA A 150 -16.00 17.08 -11.16
C ALA A 150 -15.08 15.86 -10.99
N ARG A 151 -13.79 16.07 -10.67
CA ARG A 151 -12.84 14.97 -10.45
C ARG A 151 -13.28 14.14 -9.25
N ARG A 152 -13.34 12.82 -9.45
CA ARG A 152 -13.66 11.88 -8.37
C ARG A 152 -12.53 11.82 -7.33
N PRO A 153 -12.84 11.51 -6.05
CA PRO A 153 -11.82 11.32 -5.03
C PRO A 153 -10.90 10.13 -5.37
N MET A 154 -9.67 10.17 -4.85
CA MET A 154 -8.75 9.03 -4.91
C MET A 154 -9.39 7.76 -4.34
N GLY A 155 -9.13 6.62 -4.99
CA GLY A 155 -9.67 5.33 -4.60
C GLY A 155 -8.65 4.21 -4.73
N ILE A 156 -8.64 3.30 -3.76
CA ILE A 156 -7.95 2.01 -3.85
C ILE A 156 -8.83 1.07 -4.67
N THR A 157 -8.26 0.49 -5.73
CA THR A 157 -8.95 -0.37 -6.69
C THR A 157 -8.65 -1.84 -6.47
N GLU A 158 -7.45 -2.19 -6.01
CA GLU A 158 -7.04 -3.58 -5.80
C GLU A 158 -6.14 -3.68 -4.56
N VAL A 159 -6.24 -4.77 -3.82
CA VAL A 159 -5.32 -5.08 -2.70
C VAL A 159 -4.91 -6.54 -2.80
N TYR A 160 -3.60 -6.80 -2.73
CA TYR A 160 -3.01 -8.13 -2.79
C TYR A 160 -2.07 -8.35 -1.62
N ILE A 161 -2.04 -9.57 -1.07
CA ILE A 161 -1.02 -9.96 -0.09
C ILE A 161 -0.53 -11.37 -0.37
N GLY A 162 0.78 -11.57 -0.40
CA GLY A 162 1.34 -12.89 -0.65
C GLY A 162 2.80 -12.99 -0.24
N GLN A 163 3.19 -14.20 0.15
CA GLN A 163 4.59 -14.50 0.41
C GLN A 163 5.34 -14.66 -0.92
N VAL A 164 6.33 -13.81 -1.15
CA VAL A 164 7.22 -13.86 -2.31
C VAL A 164 8.63 -14.18 -1.84
N THR A 165 9.41 -14.77 -2.73
CA THR A 165 10.79 -15.18 -2.48
C THR A 165 11.72 -14.49 -3.47
N ALA A 166 13.03 -14.46 -3.20
CA ALA A 166 14.01 -13.83 -4.09
C ALA A 166 13.96 -14.38 -5.53
N THR A 167 13.51 -15.62 -5.73
CA THR A 167 13.35 -16.23 -7.05
C THR A 167 12.14 -15.69 -7.83
N ASP A 168 11.16 -15.09 -7.16
CA ASP A 168 9.96 -14.49 -7.75
C ASP A 168 10.23 -13.13 -8.44
N PHE A 169 11.48 -12.64 -8.40
CA PHE A 169 11.91 -11.35 -8.95
C PHE A 169 12.68 -11.50 -10.27
N ARG A 170 12.57 -10.47 -11.12
CA ARG A 170 13.34 -10.40 -12.37
C ARG A 170 14.84 -10.34 -12.07
N LYS A 171 15.61 -11.18 -12.77
CA LYS A 171 17.08 -11.08 -12.77
C LYS A 171 17.49 -9.93 -13.69
N ASN A 172 17.89 -8.79 -13.12
CA ASN A 172 18.46 -7.69 -13.89
C ASN A 172 19.99 -7.82 -13.91
N PRO A 173 20.64 -7.90 -15.09
CA PRO A 173 22.10 -8.00 -15.21
C PRO A 173 22.85 -6.66 -14.97
N ARG A 174 22.31 -5.72 -14.18
CA ARG A 174 22.91 -4.38 -14.01
C ARG A 174 23.99 -4.35 -12.90
N GLY A 175 25.05 -3.57 -13.15
CA GLY A 175 26.24 -3.44 -12.30
C GLY A 175 26.04 -2.70 -10.96
N ASP A 176 27.11 -2.66 -10.17
CA ASP A 176 27.13 -2.49 -8.70
C ASP A 176 26.80 -1.09 -8.12
N LEU A 177 26.38 -0.12 -8.92
CA LEU A 177 26.17 1.25 -8.45
C LEU A 177 24.68 1.57 -8.26
N GLY A 178 24.20 1.43 -7.02
CA GLY A 178 22.88 1.87 -6.56
C GLY A 178 22.11 0.83 -5.73
N THR A 179 21.07 1.25 -5.01
CA THR A 179 20.12 0.33 -4.37
C THR A 179 19.50 -0.54 -5.45
N ARG A 180 19.80 -1.85 -5.45
CA ARG A 180 19.28 -2.79 -6.44
C ARG A 180 17.76 -2.81 -6.36
N THR A 181 17.06 -2.16 -7.30
CA THR A 181 15.61 -2.26 -7.39
C THR A 181 15.22 -3.55 -8.09
N ALA A 182 14.16 -4.19 -7.60
CA ALA A 182 13.66 -5.43 -8.16
C ALA A 182 12.15 -5.36 -8.37
N THR A 183 11.67 -5.92 -9.46
CA THR A 183 10.23 -6.08 -9.74
C THR A 183 9.96 -7.56 -9.84
N LEU A 184 8.80 -8.02 -9.36
CA LEU A 184 8.37 -9.39 -9.58
C LEU A 184 8.32 -9.72 -11.08
N HIS A 185 8.68 -10.95 -11.44
CA HIS A 185 8.44 -11.46 -12.79
C HIS A 185 6.97 -11.89 -12.94
N LYS A 186 6.60 -12.37 -14.13
CA LYS A 186 5.22 -12.69 -14.47
C LYS A 186 4.58 -13.66 -13.49
N GLU A 187 5.27 -14.76 -13.19
CA GLU A 187 4.80 -15.80 -12.28
C GLU A 187 4.81 -15.33 -10.82
N GLY A 188 5.79 -14.52 -10.41
CA GLY A 188 5.80 -13.87 -9.09
C GLY A 188 4.59 -12.95 -8.90
N ILE A 189 4.24 -12.15 -9.90
CA ILE A 189 3.02 -11.33 -9.89
C ILE A 189 1.75 -12.20 -9.84
N LEU A 190 1.69 -13.31 -10.60
CA LEU A 190 0.55 -14.23 -10.54
C LEU A 190 0.40 -14.86 -9.15
N LYS A 191 1.52 -15.24 -8.52
CA LYS A 191 1.57 -15.74 -7.15
C LYS A 191 1.03 -14.71 -6.16
N LEU A 192 1.47 -13.46 -6.24
CA LEU A 192 0.94 -12.37 -5.41
C LEU A 192 -0.58 -12.19 -5.61
N ARG A 193 -1.03 -12.15 -6.87
CA ARG A 193 -2.45 -11.93 -7.23
C ARG A 193 -3.38 -13.08 -6.83
N SER A 194 -2.84 -14.28 -6.61
CA SER A 194 -3.61 -15.45 -6.21
C SER A 194 -4.30 -15.27 -4.85
N ASN A 195 -3.76 -14.41 -3.99
CA ASN A 195 -4.29 -14.13 -2.66
C ASN A 195 -4.68 -12.65 -2.53
N TRP A 196 -5.68 -12.27 -3.32
CA TRP A 196 -6.25 -10.92 -3.34
C TRP A 196 -7.20 -10.70 -2.15
N ILE A 197 -7.18 -9.48 -1.62
CA ILE A 197 -7.99 -9.02 -0.50
C ILE A 197 -9.18 -8.21 -0.98
N TYR A 198 -8.97 -7.28 -1.91
CA TYR A 198 -9.98 -6.34 -2.40
C TYR A 198 -9.85 -6.10 -3.90
N ARG A 199 -10.98 -5.97 -4.61
CA ARG A 199 -11.05 -5.62 -6.05
C ARG A 199 -12.34 -4.83 -6.35
N ALA A 200 -12.23 -3.52 -6.55
CA ALA A 200 -13.36 -2.60 -6.85
C ALA A 200 -13.99 -2.87 -8.22
#